data_AF-A0A9N9BUE5-F1
#
_entry.id   AF-A0A9N9BUE5-F1
#
_cell.length_a   1.000
_cell.length_b   1.000
_cell.length_c   1.000
_cell.angle_alpha   90.00
_cell.angle_beta   90.00
_cell.angle_gamma   90.00
#
_symmetry.space_group_name_H-M   'P 1'
#
loop_
_entity.id
_entity.type
_entity.pdbx_description
1 polymer ?
#
loop_
_entity_poly.entity_id
_entity_poly.type
_entity_poly.pdbx_seq_one_letter_code
_entity_poly.pdbx_strand_id
1 'polypeptide(L)'
;MNMEEKPKTYEVKLPQDHLPATITRISAKIGDKVTKNDSLFFHKYVVGNLEQELVNENGNITEKQKVTQTHGEFFKSPVEGEVVEILVQPNQQIKNTDEVTVIIKLPCPHDILFGGLCALCGQDCTRVETQRATINMAHDAARLFVSQSEAERLEQETAERLKKSKKLSLIVDLDQTIIHATVDPTIAEWMKDENNPNHTATMVINVMQQEKFKRTFTIQ
;
A
#
# COMPACT_ATOMS: atom_id res chain seq x y z
N MET A 1 25.35 -2.40 -16.92
CA MET A 1 24.37 -1.66 -17.74
C MET A 1 23.72 -0.66 -16.80
N ASN A 2 24.04 0.62 -16.95
CA ASN A 2 23.43 1.66 -16.14
C ASN A 2 21.97 1.77 -16.58
N MET A 3 21.05 1.26 -15.76
CA MET A 3 19.64 1.60 -15.89
C MET A 3 19.52 3.06 -15.46
N GLU A 4 19.42 3.98 -16.41
CA GLU A 4 18.90 5.32 -16.14
C GLU A 4 17.45 5.14 -15.70
N GLU A 5 17.26 5.00 -14.39
CA GLU A 5 15.94 4.92 -13.79
C GLU A 5 15.21 6.21 -14.07
N LYS A 6 14.13 6.12 -14.86
CA LYS A 6 13.24 7.25 -15.11
C LYS A 6 12.75 7.79 -13.76
N PRO A 7 12.69 9.12 -13.59
CA PRO A 7 12.19 9.71 -12.36
C PRO A 7 10.73 9.31 -12.16
N LYS A 8 10.42 8.67 -11.03
CA LYS A 8 9.04 8.34 -10.70
C LYS A 8 8.31 9.58 -10.24
N THR A 9 7.16 9.85 -10.85
CA THR A 9 6.30 10.99 -10.54
C THR A 9 5.00 10.54 -9.88
N TYR A 10 4.37 11.47 -9.17
CA TYR A 10 3.07 11.31 -8.54
C TYR A 10 2.12 12.38 -9.08
N GLU A 11 0.97 11.94 -9.60
CA GLU A 11 -0.08 12.82 -10.10
C GLU A 11 -1.04 13.18 -8.98
N VAL A 12 -1.08 14.47 -8.62
CA VAL A 12 -2.01 14.99 -7.62
C VAL A 12 -3.37 15.23 -8.27
N LYS A 13 -4.40 14.55 -7.77
CA LYS A 13 -5.80 14.64 -8.22
C LYS A 13 -6.69 15.05 -7.06
N LEU A 14 -7.77 15.79 -7.36
CA LEU A 14 -8.78 16.15 -6.36
C LEU A 14 -9.69 14.96 -6.08
N PRO A 15 -10.10 14.72 -4.82
CA PRO A 15 -11.07 13.68 -4.49
C PRO A 15 -12.44 14.03 -5.05
N GLN A 16 -13.26 12.99 -5.30
CA GLN A 16 -14.59 13.12 -5.90
C GLN A 16 -15.51 14.05 -5.09
N ASP A 17 -15.40 14.03 -3.76
CA ASP A 17 -16.23 14.85 -2.86
C ASP A 17 -15.96 16.35 -2.99
N HIS A 18 -14.83 16.74 -3.59
CA HIS A 18 -14.47 18.13 -3.80
C HIS A 18 -14.85 18.61 -5.21
N LEU A 19 -15.51 17.78 -6.02
CA LEU A 19 -15.87 18.14 -7.38
C LEU A 19 -17.33 18.62 -7.49
N PRO A 20 -17.62 19.64 -8.31
CA PRO A 20 -16.67 20.46 -9.05
C PRO A 20 -15.93 21.46 -8.14
N ALA A 21 -14.62 21.58 -8.34
CA ALA A 21 -13.76 22.51 -7.59
C ALA A 21 -13.32 23.68 -8.47
N THR A 22 -13.21 24.88 -7.89
CA THR A 22 -12.56 26.03 -8.51
C THR A 22 -11.25 26.34 -7.79
N ILE A 23 -10.15 26.32 -8.52
CA ILE A 23 -8.83 26.68 -8.00
C ILE A 23 -8.79 28.19 -7.81
N THR A 24 -8.61 28.67 -6.59
CA THR A 24 -8.57 30.11 -6.31
C THR A 24 -7.15 30.65 -6.33
N ARG A 25 -6.20 29.91 -5.73
CA ARG A 25 -4.81 30.35 -5.61
C ARG A 25 -3.88 29.16 -5.60
N ILE A 26 -2.77 29.27 -6.30
CA ILE A 26 -1.69 28.28 -6.30
C ILE A 26 -0.63 28.78 -5.31
N SER A 27 -0.23 27.91 -4.39
CA SER A 27 0.76 28.22 -3.34
C SER A 27 2.14 27.66 -3.68
N ALA A 28 2.18 26.48 -4.32
CA ALA A 28 3.42 25.85 -4.75
C ALA A 28 3.97 26.46 -6.05
N LYS A 29 5.29 26.40 -6.24
CA LYS A 29 5.97 26.76 -7.49
C LYS A 29 6.69 25.56 -8.08
N ILE A 30 6.92 25.60 -9.39
CA ILE A 30 7.75 24.62 -10.08
C ILE A 30 9.18 24.68 -9.51
N GLY A 31 9.72 23.53 -9.13
CA GLY A 31 11.01 23.37 -8.46
C GLY A 31 10.96 23.43 -6.93
N ASP A 32 9.80 23.71 -6.32
CA ASP A 32 9.68 23.70 -4.86
C ASP A 32 9.78 22.28 -4.31
N LYS A 33 10.56 22.12 -3.24
CA LYS A 33 10.57 20.88 -2.43
C LYS A 33 9.41 20.93 -1.45
N VAL A 34 8.48 19.99 -1.58
CA VAL A 34 7.29 19.86 -0.76
C VAL A 34 7.40 18.64 0.14
N THR A 35 6.91 18.77 1.37
CA THR A 35 6.74 17.69 2.33
C THR A 35 5.27 17.27 2.41
N LYS A 36 5.01 16.12 3.03
CA LYS A 36 3.63 15.68 3.29
C LYS A 36 2.89 16.74 4.12
N ASN A 37 1.67 17.05 3.70
CA ASN A 37 0.79 18.07 4.25
C ASN A 37 1.07 19.53 3.86
N ASP A 38 2.09 19.81 3.02
CA ASP A 38 2.31 21.17 2.53
C ASP A 38 1.21 21.62 1.58
N SER A 39 0.77 22.87 1.73
CA SER A 39 -0.32 23.45 0.94
C SER A 39 0.11 23.67 -0.51
N LEU A 40 -0.50 22.94 -1.45
CA LEU A 40 -0.21 23.04 -2.88
C LEU A 40 -1.01 24.19 -3.52
N PHE A 41 -2.32 24.20 -3.27
CA PHE A 41 -3.24 25.21 -3.81
C PHE A 41 -4.48 25.33 -2.91
N PHE A 42 -5.22 26.43 -3.05
CA PHE A 42 -6.51 26.65 -2.41
C PHE A 42 -7.62 26.41 -3.43
N HIS A 43 -8.56 25.53 -3.11
CA HIS A 43 -9.72 25.24 -3.95
C HIS A 43 -11.01 25.51 -3.18
N LYS A 44 -12.07 25.84 -3.93
CA LYS A 44 -13.43 25.97 -3.41
C LYS A 44 -14.34 24.98 -4.11
N TYR A 45 -15.20 24.31 -3.37
CA TYR A 45 -16.13 23.33 -3.90
C TYR A 45 -17.50 23.44 -3.24
N VAL A 46 -18.50 22.83 -3.88
CA VAL A 46 -19.89 22.85 -3.42
C VAL A 46 -20.12 21.68 -2.47
N VAL A 47 -20.64 21.95 -1.27
CA VAL A 47 -20.92 20.91 -0.25
C VAL A 47 -22.40 20.56 -0.17
N GLY A 48 -23.29 21.47 -0.54
CA GLY A 48 -24.73 21.21 -0.50
C GLY A 48 -25.57 22.36 -1.05
N ASN A 49 -26.84 22.06 -1.30
CA ASN A 49 -27.84 23.06 -1.67
C ASN A 49 -28.78 23.24 -0.48
N LEU A 50 -28.86 24.45 0.05
CA LEU A 50 -29.82 24.83 1.07
C LEU A 50 -31.02 25.49 0.39
N GLU A 51 -32.23 25.11 0.78
CA GLU A 51 -33.44 25.84 0.42
C GLU A 51 -33.73 26.85 1.54
N GLN A 52 -33.60 28.14 1.23
CA GLN A 52 -34.03 29.21 2.12
C GLN A 52 -35.42 29.70 1.69
N GLU A 53 -36.36 29.67 2.64
CA GLU A 53 -37.67 30.26 2.47
C GLU A 53 -37.58 31.76 2.74
N LEU A 54 -37.79 32.57 1.72
CA LEU A 54 -37.86 34.02 1.87
C LEU A 54 -39.22 34.37 2.49
N VAL A 55 -39.18 35.09 3.60
CA VAL A 55 -40.37 35.52 4.34
C VAL A 55 -40.54 37.02 4.13
N ASN A 56 -41.72 37.43 3.67
CA ASN A 56 -42.05 38.84 3.55
C ASN A 56 -42.24 39.49 4.93
N GLU A 57 -42.32 40.83 4.95
CA GLU A 57 -42.62 41.65 6.13
C GLU A 57 -43.90 41.21 6.88
N ASN A 58 -44.82 40.54 6.18
CA ASN A 58 -46.08 40.02 6.71
C ASN A 58 -46.03 38.56 7.18
N GLY A 59 -44.85 37.93 7.24
CA GLY A 59 -44.69 36.55 7.72
C GLY A 59 -45.05 35.45 6.70
N ASN A 60 -45.40 35.81 5.47
CA ASN A 60 -45.75 34.84 4.42
C ASN A 60 -44.52 34.44 3.60
N ILE A 61 -44.40 33.14 3.34
CA ILE A 61 -43.36 32.54 2.47
C ILE A 61 -43.67 32.90 1.01
N THR A 62 -42.75 33.61 0.35
CA THR A 62 -42.92 34.07 -1.04
C THR A 62 -42.19 33.20 -2.06
N GLU A 63 -40.93 32.87 -1.80
CA GLU A 63 -40.10 32.10 -2.73
C GLU A 63 -39.13 31.19 -1.98
N LYS A 64 -38.87 30.01 -2.54
CA LYS A 64 -37.80 29.10 -2.11
C LYS A 64 -36.55 29.41 -2.92
N GLN A 65 -35.56 30.04 -2.30
CA GLN A 65 -34.27 30.31 -2.93
C GLN A 65 -33.31 29.14 -2.64
N LYS A 66 -32.78 28.51 -3.70
CA LYS A 66 -31.69 27.54 -3.58
C LYS A 66 -30.37 28.29 -3.41
N VAL A 67 -29.80 28.26 -2.21
CA VAL A 67 -28.48 28.81 -1.91
C VAL A 67 -27.47 27.67 -1.90
N THR A 68 -26.47 27.75 -2.78
CA THR A 68 -25.39 26.76 -2.85
C THR A 68 -24.36 27.06 -1.77
N GLN A 69 -24.17 26.13 -0.83
CA GLN A 69 -23.15 26.23 0.20
C GLN A 69 -21.79 25.82 -0.40
N THR A 70 -20.82 26.74 -0.33
CA THR A 70 -19.45 26.50 -0.80
C THR A 70 -18.50 26.38 0.38
N HIS A 71 -17.55 25.46 0.27
CA HIS A 71 -16.44 25.28 1.21
C HIS A 71 -15.13 25.57 0.50
N GLY A 72 -14.17 26.15 1.21
CA GLY A 72 -12.86 26.47 0.65
C GLY A 72 -11.76 26.05 1.60
N GLU A 73 -10.79 25.29 1.10
CA GLU A 73 -9.68 24.79 1.89
C GLU A 73 -8.39 24.70 1.06
N PHE A 74 -7.28 24.46 1.75
CA PHE A 74 -6.01 24.18 1.11
C PHE A 74 -5.88 22.69 0.81
N PHE A 75 -5.67 22.36 -0.46
CA PHE A 75 -5.27 21.03 -0.86
C PHE A 75 -3.82 20.79 -0.45
N LYS A 76 -3.62 19.76 0.37
CA LYS A 76 -2.33 19.41 0.97
C LYS A 76 -1.63 18.31 0.19
N SER A 77 -0.30 18.38 0.10
CA SER A 77 0.48 17.37 -0.59
C SER A 77 0.37 16.00 0.10
N PRO A 78 -0.04 14.93 -0.61
CA PRO A 78 -0.11 13.58 -0.04
C PRO A 78 1.28 12.92 0.07
N VAL A 79 2.25 13.42 -0.69
CA VAL A 79 3.60 12.86 -0.83
C VAL A 79 4.66 13.95 -0.63
N GLU A 80 5.87 13.53 -0.29
CA GLU A 80 7.04 14.42 -0.33
C GLU A 80 7.76 14.30 -1.68
N GLY A 81 8.39 15.38 -2.11
CA GLY A 81 9.07 15.42 -3.40
C GLY A 81 9.35 16.83 -3.89
N GLU A 82 9.60 16.95 -5.19
CA GLU A 82 9.84 18.21 -5.88
C GLU A 82 8.72 18.46 -6.90
N VAL A 83 8.13 19.65 -6.91
CA VAL A 83 7.07 20.00 -7.86
C VAL A 83 7.69 20.15 -9.25
N VAL A 84 7.31 19.25 -10.17
CA VAL A 84 7.82 19.26 -11.55
C VAL A 84 6.96 20.16 -12.42
N GLU A 85 5.65 20.05 -12.27
CA GLU A 85 4.70 20.69 -13.17
C GLU A 85 3.40 21.01 -12.42
N ILE A 86 2.82 22.16 -12.75
CA ILE A 86 1.51 22.60 -12.26
C ILE A 86 0.61 22.76 -13.47
N LEU A 87 -0.40 21.90 -13.58
CA LEU A 87 -1.28 21.82 -14.75
C LEU A 87 -2.55 22.66 -14.60
N VAL A 88 -2.71 23.33 -13.45
CA VAL A 88 -3.88 24.16 -13.14
C VAL A 88 -3.55 25.64 -13.11
N GLN A 89 -4.54 26.47 -13.42
CA GLN A 89 -4.47 27.93 -13.33
C GLN A 89 -5.48 28.49 -12.31
N PRO A 90 -5.21 29.68 -11.74
CA PRO A 90 -6.20 30.39 -10.93
C PRO A 90 -7.50 30.62 -11.72
N ASN A 91 -8.64 30.40 -11.06
CA ASN A 91 -10.00 30.41 -11.61
C ASN A 91 -10.35 29.26 -12.57
N GLN A 92 -9.49 28.24 -12.72
CA GLN A 92 -9.85 27.02 -13.44
C GLN A 92 -10.81 26.17 -12.61
N GLN A 93 -11.83 25.61 -13.29
CA GLN A 93 -12.78 24.68 -12.70
C GLN A 93 -12.42 23.24 -13.07
N ILE A 94 -12.19 22.41 -12.06
CA ILE A 94 -11.94 20.98 -12.18
C ILE A 94 -13.26 20.25 -12.00
N LYS A 95 -13.64 19.46 -13.02
CA LYS A 95 -14.93 18.75 -13.03
C LYS A 95 -14.77 17.25 -12.81
N ASN A 96 -13.63 16.69 -13.17
CA ASN A 96 -13.37 15.26 -13.18
C ASN A 96 -12.25 14.91 -12.20
N THR A 97 -12.38 13.76 -11.53
CA THR A 97 -11.34 13.23 -10.63
C THR A 97 -10.05 12.88 -11.36
N ASP A 98 -10.13 12.58 -12.66
CA ASP A 98 -8.96 12.19 -13.46
C ASP A 98 -8.07 13.37 -13.87
N GLU A 99 -8.56 14.60 -13.69
CA GLU A 99 -7.82 15.81 -14.06
C GLU A 99 -6.65 16.03 -13.10
N VAL A 100 -5.42 15.87 -13.62
CA VAL A 100 -4.19 16.05 -12.85
C VAL A 100 -3.97 17.53 -12.58
N THR A 101 -3.72 17.86 -11.31
CA THR A 101 -3.52 19.24 -10.87
C THR A 101 -2.05 19.61 -10.77
N VAL A 102 -1.24 18.76 -10.14
CA VAL A 102 0.18 18.97 -9.88
C VAL A 102 0.92 17.66 -10.07
N ILE A 103 2.11 17.69 -10.67
CA ILE A 103 3.00 16.55 -10.80
C ILE A 103 4.18 16.73 -9.84
N ILE A 104 4.36 15.75 -8.94
CA ILE A 104 5.44 15.76 -7.95
C ILE A 104 6.43 14.66 -8.28
N LYS A 105 7.71 15.02 -8.47
CA LYS A 105 8.82 14.06 -8.57
C LYS A 105 9.15 13.55 -7.19
N LEU A 106 9.19 12.24 -7.09
CA LEU A 106 9.42 11.55 -5.83
C LEU A 106 10.92 11.56 -5.48
N PRO A 107 11.28 11.53 -4.18
CA PRO A 107 12.68 11.53 -3.73
C PRO A 107 13.44 10.27 -4.17
N CYS A 108 12.71 9.19 -4.47
CA CYS A 108 13.25 7.92 -4.90
C CYS A 108 12.32 7.32 -5.97
N PRO A 109 12.87 6.78 -7.09
CA PRO A 109 12.08 6.17 -8.15
C PRO A 109 11.70 4.71 -7.89
N HIS A 110 12.31 4.08 -6.88
CA HIS A 110 12.18 2.64 -6.64
C HIS A 110 10.92 2.26 -5.86
N ASP A 111 10.42 1.07 -6.16
CA ASP A 111 9.20 0.49 -5.58
C ASP A 111 9.45 -0.66 -4.60
N ILE A 112 10.66 -0.76 -4.07
CA ILE A 112 11.05 -1.80 -3.13
C ILE A 112 11.32 -1.13 -1.78
N LEU A 113 10.48 -1.44 -0.79
CA LEU A 113 10.55 -0.89 0.56
C LEU A 113 10.89 -1.99 1.56
N PHE A 114 11.85 -1.71 2.44
CA PHE A 114 12.19 -2.53 3.57
C PHE A 114 12.13 -1.70 4.85
N GLY A 115 11.14 -1.96 5.71
CA GLY A 115 10.99 -1.26 6.99
C GLY A 115 10.88 0.26 6.86
N GLY A 116 10.23 0.76 5.80
CA GLY A 116 10.08 2.19 5.53
C GLY A 116 11.24 2.83 4.76
N LEU A 117 12.31 2.10 4.48
CA LEU A 117 13.43 2.57 3.65
C LEU A 117 13.36 1.97 2.25
N CYS A 118 13.86 2.66 1.23
CA CYS A 118 14.09 2.07 -0.08
C CYS A 118 15.19 1.00 0.01
N ALA A 119 14.91 -0.23 -0.43
CA ALA A 119 15.88 -1.32 -0.40
C ALA A 119 17.02 -1.18 -1.42
N LEU A 120 16.85 -0.33 -2.45
CA LEU A 120 17.82 -0.13 -3.53
C LEU A 120 18.76 1.06 -3.28
N CYS A 121 18.23 2.20 -2.81
CA CYS A 121 19.04 3.41 -2.57
C CYS A 121 19.13 3.84 -1.09
N GLY A 122 18.42 3.19 -0.17
CA GLY A 122 18.44 3.53 1.25
C GLY A 122 17.65 4.80 1.65
N GLN A 123 16.97 5.44 0.70
CA GLN A 123 16.17 6.64 0.98
C GLN A 123 15.01 6.34 1.94
N ASP A 124 14.84 7.15 2.97
CA ASP A 124 13.68 7.06 3.84
C ASP A 124 12.39 7.38 3.06
N CYS A 125 11.47 6.42 3.06
CA CYS A 125 10.20 6.44 2.35
C CYS A 125 9.01 6.22 3.30
N THR A 126 9.22 6.23 4.63
CA THR A 126 8.16 6.10 5.66
C THR A 126 7.04 7.12 5.49
N ARG A 127 7.33 8.24 4.82
CA ARG A 127 6.36 9.32 4.61
C ARG A 127 5.58 9.20 3.31
N VAL A 128 5.90 8.21 2.46
CA VAL A 128 5.29 8.04 1.13
C VAL A 128 4.42 6.78 1.01
N GLU A 129 4.02 6.24 2.16
CA GLU A 129 3.50 4.88 2.34
C GLU A 129 2.21 4.54 1.58
N THR A 130 1.39 5.51 1.15
CA THR A 130 -0.01 5.19 0.85
C THR A 130 -0.25 4.49 -0.48
N GLN A 131 0.68 4.47 -1.44
CA GLN A 131 0.42 3.90 -2.78
C GLN A 131 1.59 3.16 -3.46
N ARG A 132 2.79 3.12 -2.87
CA ARG A 132 3.96 2.57 -3.60
C ARG A 132 4.17 1.08 -3.45
N ALA A 133 3.98 0.51 -2.27
CA ALA A 133 4.36 -0.88 -2.01
C ALA A 133 3.37 -1.52 -1.04
N THR A 134 2.40 -2.24 -1.60
CA THR A 134 1.28 -2.83 -0.86
C THR A 134 1.42 -4.33 -0.65
N ILE A 135 2.30 -4.98 -1.40
CA ILE A 135 2.43 -6.45 -1.42
C ILE A 135 3.65 -6.86 -0.59
N ASN A 136 3.42 -7.66 0.45
CA ASN A 136 4.50 -8.30 1.19
C ASN A 136 4.97 -9.58 0.47
N MET A 137 6.26 -9.65 0.14
CA MET A 137 6.84 -10.76 -0.62
C MET A 137 7.58 -11.80 0.21
N ALA A 138 7.72 -11.59 1.52
CA ALA A 138 8.47 -12.49 2.38
C ALA A 138 7.55 -13.30 3.30
N HIS A 139 7.76 -14.62 3.34
CA HIS A 139 7.04 -15.54 4.21
C HIS A 139 7.43 -15.41 5.70
N ASP A 140 8.57 -14.78 6.02
CA ASP A 140 9.13 -14.68 7.39
C ASP A 140 9.53 -13.24 7.79
N ALA A 141 9.74 -12.34 6.82
CA ALA A 141 10.15 -10.95 7.07
C ALA A 141 8.95 -10.02 6.86
N ALA A 142 8.25 -9.68 7.94
CA ALA A 142 7.05 -8.83 7.95
C ALA A 142 7.25 -7.37 7.48
N ARG A 143 8.33 -7.05 6.75
CA ARG A 143 8.76 -5.68 6.47
C ARG A 143 9.26 -5.43 5.04
N LEU A 144 9.22 -6.42 4.14
CA LEU A 144 9.56 -6.22 2.73
C LEU A 144 8.30 -6.02 1.89
N PHE A 145 8.10 -4.80 1.40
CA PHE A 145 6.98 -4.45 0.53
C PHE A 145 7.48 -4.11 -0.87
N VAL A 146 6.76 -4.56 -1.88
CA VAL A 146 6.98 -4.17 -3.28
C VAL A 146 5.69 -3.63 -3.91
N SER A 147 5.81 -2.87 -5.00
CA SER A 147 4.65 -2.50 -5.82
C SER A 147 4.06 -3.73 -6.52
N GLN A 148 2.80 -3.61 -6.95
CA GLN A 148 2.14 -4.66 -7.73
C GLN A 148 2.87 -4.95 -9.04
N SER A 149 3.32 -3.92 -9.76
CA SER A 149 4.07 -4.10 -11.01
C SER A 149 5.42 -4.80 -10.77
N GLU A 150 6.08 -4.51 -9.65
CA GLU A 150 7.35 -5.15 -9.30
C GLU A 150 7.14 -6.59 -8.84
N ALA A 151 6.07 -6.88 -8.09
CA ALA A 151 5.68 -8.25 -7.76
C ALA A 151 5.40 -9.07 -9.03
N GLU A 152 4.63 -8.52 -9.97
CA GLU A 152 4.33 -9.19 -11.24
C GLU A 152 5.60 -9.44 -12.05
N ARG A 153 6.51 -8.47 -12.10
CA ARG A 153 7.82 -8.63 -12.76
C ARG A 153 8.62 -9.79 -12.13
N LEU A 154 8.66 -9.88 -10.80
CA LEU A 154 9.36 -10.94 -10.08
C LEU A 154 8.72 -12.32 -10.31
N GLU A 155 7.39 -12.38 -10.37
CA GLU A 155 6.65 -13.60 -10.71
C GLU A 155 6.93 -14.05 -12.15
N GLN A 156 6.89 -13.11 -13.11
CA GLN A 156 7.23 -13.38 -14.51
C GLN A 156 8.66 -13.88 -14.65
N GLU A 157 9.62 -13.22 -14.01
CA GLU A 157 11.04 -13.62 -14.02
C GLU A 157 11.21 -15.04 -13.43
N THR A 158 10.48 -15.35 -12.35
CA THR A 158 10.48 -16.69 -11.75
C THR A 158 9.87 -17.74 -12.68
N ALA A 159 8.75 -17.43 -13.32
CA ALA A 159 8.10 -18.32 -14.28
C ALA A 159 8.98 -18.57 -15.52
N GLU A 160 9.63 -17.54 -16.06
CA GLU A 160 10.57 -17.65 -17.17
C GLU A 160 11.78 -18.53 -16.80
N ARG A 161 12.33 -18.34 -15.60
CA ARG A 161 13.43 -19.17 -15.09
C ARG A 161 13.02 -20.64 -15.00
N LEU A 162 11.84 -20.93 -14.45
CA LEU A 162 11.30 -22.30 -14.38
C LEU A 162 11.11 -22.89 -15.77
N LYS A 163 10.50 -22.14 -16.69
CA LYS A 163 10.30 -22.54 -18.09
C LYS A 163 11.62 -22.83 -18.80
N LYS A 164 12.63 -21.96 -18.66
CA LYS A 164 13.98 -22.14 -19.24
C LYS A 164 14.65 -23.39 -18.71
N SER A 165 14.47 -23.68 -17.42
CA SER A 165 14.98 -24.90 -16.79
C SER A 165 14.11 -26.15 -17.04
N LYS A 166 12.99 -26.02 -17.76
CA LYS A 166 11.98 -27.07 -17.97
C LYS A 166 11.47 -27.68 -16.65
N LYS A 167 11.34 -26.85 -15.61
CA LYS A 167 10.82 -27.23 -14.28
C LYS A 167 9.45 -26.59 -14.04
N LEU A 168 8.68 -27.17 -13.13
CA LEU A 168 7.42 -26.64 -12.64
C LEU A 168 7.50 -26.43 -11.12
N SER A 169 6.66 -25.54 -10.59
CA SER A 169 6.49 -25.39 -9.15
C SER A 169 5.60 -26.52 -8.63
N LEU A 170 6.11 -27.31 -7.69
CA LEU A 170 5.36 -28.35 -7.01
C LEU A 170 5.10 -27.89 -5.57
N ILE A 171 3.85 -27.59 -5.25
CA ILE A 171 3.41 -27.31 -3.89
C ILE A 171 3.12 -28.67 -3.25
N VAL A 172 3.89 -29.05 -2.23
CA VAL A 172 3.70 -30.32 -1.53
C VAL A 172 3.21 -30.06 -0.11
N ASP A 173 2.15 -30.77 0.27
CA ASP A 173 1.67 -30.79 1.65
C ASP A 173 2.57 -31.69 2.51
N LEU A 174 2.76 -31.34 3.78
CA LEU A 174 3.65 -32.10 4.66
C LEU A 174 2.87 -33.23 5.35
N ASP A 175 1.84 -32.90 6.10
CA ASP A 175 1.11 -33.88 6.91
C ASP A 175 0.28 -34.82 6.04
N GLN A 176 0.43 -36.12 6.27
CA GLN A 176 -0.30 -37.19 5.58
C GLN A 176 -0.10 -37.21 4.05
N THR A 177 0.88 -36.45 3.53
CA THR A 177 1.32 -36.46 2.13
C THR A 177 2.77 -36.90 2.00
N ILE A 178 3.72 -36.26 2.71
CA ILE A 178 5.12 -36.71 2.76
C ILE A 178 5.44 -37.36 4.11
N ILE A 179 4.91 -36.81 5.20
CA ILE A 179 5.22 -37.24 6.57
C ILE A 179 3.97 -37.64 7.32
N HIS A 180 4.11 -38.63 8.20
CA HIS A 180 3.14 -38.93 9.24
C HIS A 180 3.79 -38.63 10.58
N ALA A 181 3.27 -37.61 11.28
CA ALA A 181 3.76 -37.21 12.59
C ALA A 181 2.81 -37.70 13.68
N THR A 182 3.39 -38.15 14.79
CA THR A 182 2.65 -38.62 15.97
C THR A 182 3.44 -38.28 17.22
N VAL A 183 2.71 -38.04 18.31
CA VAL A 183 3.27 -37.76 19.65
C VAL A 183 3.05 -38.94 20.60
N ASP A 184 2.64 -40.10 20.08
CA ASP A 184 2.36 -41.29 20.87
C ASP A 184 3.65 -41.84 21.51
N PRO A 185 3.75 -41.87 22.85
CA PRO A 185 4.92 -42.38 23.54
C PRO A 185 5.17 -43.87 23.30
N THR A 186 4.15 -44.66 22.93
CA THR A 186 4.29 -46.10 22.68
C THR A 186 5.22 -46.41 21.52
N ILE A 187 5.36 -45.49 20.55
CA ILE A 187 6.31 -45.64 19.45
C ILE A 187 7.76 -45.57 19.96
N ALA A 188 8.02 -44.74 20.97
CA ALA A 188 9.34 -44.68 21.60
C ALA A 188 9.66 -45.96 22.39
N GLU A 189 8.66 -46.71 22.84
CA GLU A 189 8.82 -48.02 23.47
C GLU A 189 9.18 -49.09 22.41
N TRP A 190 8.48 -49.11 21.27
CA TRP A 190 8.79 -50.01 20.16
C TRP A 190 10.17 -49.76 19.53
N MET A 191 10.64 -48.52 19.53
CA MET A 191 12.01 -48.17 19.11
C MET A 191 13.09 -48.76 20.01
N LYS A 192 12.80 -49.07 21.28
CA LYS A 192 13.79 -49.57 22.25
C LYS A 192 13.80 -51.09 22.39
N ASP A 193 12.69 -51.74 22.09
CA ASP A 193 12.54 -53.19 22.24
C ASP A 193 12.82 -53.93 20.91
N GLU A 194 14.00 -54.53 20.79
CA GLU A 194 14.42 -55.30 19.61
C GLU A 194 13.55 -56.53 19.31
N ASN A 195 12.83 -57.06 20.31
CA ASN A 195 11.94 -58.21 20.13
C ASN A 195 10.52 -57.80 19.72
N ASN A 196 10.23 -56.50 19.65
CA ASN A 196 8.91 -56.03 19.27
C ASN A 196 8.67 -56.23 17.75
N PRO A 197 7.52 -56.78 17.34
CA PRO A 197 7.20 -56.98 15.92
C PRO A 197 7.27 -55.70 15.07
N ASN A 198 7.06 -54.53 15.68
CA ASN A 198 7.07 -53.23 15.02
C ASN A 198 8.45 -52.55 15.06
N HIS A 199 9.45 -53.10 15.75
CA HIS A 199 10.77 -52.49 15.92
C HIS A 199 11.42 -52.11 14.59
N THR A 200 11.41 -53.04 13.62
CA THR A 200 11.97 -52.83 12.28
C THR A 200 11.32 -51.65 11.56
N ALA A 201 10.01 -51.43 11.73
CA ALA A 201 9.30 -50.30 11.11
C ALA A 201 9.64 -48.95 11.77
N THR A 202 10.06 -48.98 13.04
CA THR A 202 10.46 -47.77 13.77
C THR A 202 11.89 -47.30 13.47
N MET A 203 12.73 -48.13 12.84
CA MET A 203 14.12 -47.77 12.51
C MET A 203 14.25 -46.60 11.52
N VAL A 204 13.21 -46.33 10.74
CA VAL A 204 13.15 -45.22 9.78
C VAL A 204 12.49 -43.96 10.35
N ILE A 205 12.08 -43.99 11.62
CA ILE A 205 11.43 -42.87 12.30
C ILE A 205 12.50 -41.94 12.86
N ASN A 206 12.39 -40.65 12.53
CA ASN A 206 13.21 -39.59 13.13
C ASN A 206 12.43 -38.91 14.26
N VAL A 207 13.09 -38.72 15.41
CA VAL A 207 12.51 -38.05 16.57
C VAL A 207 13.06 -36.64 16.67
N MET A 208 12.18 -35.65 16.73
CA MET A 208 12.52 -34.25 17.03
C MET A 208 11.82 -33.80 18.31
N GLN A 209 12.58 -33.16 19.20
CA GLN A 209 12.01 -32.45 20.35
C GLN A 209 11.72 -31.01 19.93
N GLN A 210 10.46 -30.60 20.05
CA GLN A 210 10.08 -29.21 19.87
C GLN A 210 9.85 -28.56 21.24
N GLU A 211 10.72 -27.63 21.61
CA GLU A 211 10.46 -26.74 22.74
C GLU A 211 9.40 -25.71 22.33
N LYS A 212 8.17 -25.85 22.86
CA LYS A 212 7.16 -24.81 22.71
C LYS A 212 7.63 -23.55 23.44
N PHE A 213 8.00 -22.52 22.68
CA PHE A 213 8.28 -21.20 23.22
C PHE A 213 7.00 -20.65 23.87
N LYS A 214 6.88 -20.75 25.20
CA LYS A 214 5.83 -20.07 25.96
C LYS A 214 6.10 -18.57 25.87
N ARG A 215 5.48 -17.88 24.90
CA ARG A 215 5.35 -16.42 24.96
C ARG A 215 4.39 -16.08 26.10
N THR A 216 4.94 -15.94 27.31
CA THR A 216 4.23 -15.31 28.42
C THR A 216 4.19 -13.81 28.11
N PHE A 217 3.05 -13.32 27.65
CA PHE A 217 2.79 -11.88 27.59
C PHE A 217 2.58 -11.38 29.02
N THR A 218 3.57 -10.71 29.59
CA THR A 218 3.37 -9.87 30.78
C THR A 218 2.92 -8.50 30.29
N ILE A 219 1.64 -8.18 30.50
CA ILE A 219 1.15 -6.81 30.38
C ILE A 219 1.60 -6.09 31.66
N GLN A 220 2.48 -5.10 31.52
CA GLN A 220 2.66 -4.03 32.50
C GLN A 220 2.04 -2.76 31.94
#